data_AF-A0A845I225-F1
#
_entry.id   AF-A0A845I225-F1
#
_cell.length_a   1.000
_cell.length_b   1.000
_cell.length_c   1.000
_cell.angle_alpha   90.00
_cell.angle_beta   90.00
_cell.angle_gamma   90.00
#
_symmetry.space_group_name_H-M   'P 1'
#
loop_
_entity.id
_entity.type
_entity.pdbx_description
1 polymer ?
#
loop_
_entity_poly.entity_id
_entity_poly.type
_entity_poly.pdbx_seq_one_letter_code
_entity_poly.pdbx_strand_id
1 'polypeptide(L)'
;MNKNIVITCVAIILALNASAEEFIQSKSSYDAAVQGSFVNVTTSPAYVKIIVVNATTGDEKVLCTTANFLAGALHIQHALSYDLNGRKQVADIALNNIQHKFILDERAIQNLPAAHTLDELHEVKLKFSPLTNEELIRGLRPIGGELHYAFPDRRYRGAIACVLIERGLSPYQADITGQVNIRAD
;
A
#
# COMPACT_ATOMS: atom_id res chain seq x y z
N MET A 1 -57.33 2.60 -44.47
CA MET A 1 -57.12 2.07 -43.11
C MET A 1 -55.62 2.17 -42.80
N ASN A 2 -55.19 3.27 -42.16
CA ASN A 2 -53.79 3.52 -41.83
C ASN A 2 -53.46 2.97 -40.44
N LYS A 3 -52.48 2.07 -40.35
CA LYS A 3 -51.91 1.61 -39.08
C LYS A 3 -50.68 2.46 -38.78
N ASN A 4 -50.81 3.36 -37.81
CA ASN A 4 -49.67 4.08 -37.24
C ASN A 4 -48.94 3.14 -36.27
N ILE A 5 -47.68 2.85 -36.58
CA ILE A 5 -46.75 2.13 -35.69
C ILE A 5 -46.06 3.19 -34.83
N VAL A 6 -46.35 3.18 -33.53
CA VAL A 6 -45.62 3.98 -32.54
C VAL A 6 -44.40 3.16 -32.11
N ILE A 7 -43.20 3.61 -32.50
CA ILE A 7 -41.94 3.04 -32.05
C ILE A 7 -41.56 3.76 -30.76
N THR A 8 -41.69 3.09 -29.63
CA THR A 8 -41.24 3.59 -28.33
C THR A 8 -39.74 3.30 -28.18
N CYS A 9 -38.91 4.33 -28.31
CA CYS A 9 -37.48 4.25 -28.00
C CYS A 9 -37.30 4.13 -26.48
N VAL A 10 -36.85 2.95 -26.01
CA VAL A 10 -36.40 2.75 -24.63
C VAL A 10 -34.94 3.21 -24.54
N ALA A 11 -34.69 4.33 -23.87
CA ALA A 11 -33.34 4.77 -23.53
C ALA A 11 -32.83 3.96 -22.33
N ILE A 12 -31.83 3.11 -22.56
CA ILE A 12 -31.12 2.39 -21.49
C ILE A 12 -30.05 3.33 -20.94
N ILE A 13 -30.28 3.87 -19.74
CA ILE A 13 -29.27 4.63 -18.98
C ILE A 13 -28.38 3.61 -18.26
N LEU A 14 -27.19 3.35 -18.81
CA LEU A 14 -26.13 2.64 -18.10
C LEU A 14 -25.55 3.58 -17.04
N ALA A 15 -26.03 3.47 -15.80
CA ALA A 15 -25.35 4.05 -14.65
C ALA A 15 -24.01 3.33 -14.46
N LEU A 16 -22.92 3.94 -14.95
CA LEU A 16 -21.57 3.62 -14.54
C LEU A 16 -21.47 3.97 -13.05
N ASN A 17 -21.71 2.98 -12.19
CA ASN A 17 -21.31 3.05 -10.80
C ASN A 17 -19.78 3.12 -10.80
N ALA A 18 -19.24 4.33 -10.79
CA ALA A 18 -17.89 4.56 -10.31
C ALA A 18 -17.91 4.19 -8.83
N SER A 19 -17.69 2.91 -8.53
CA SER A 19 -17.32 2.48 -7.20
C SER A 19 -16.08 3.28 -6.87
N ALA A 20 -16.20 4.27 -5.98
CA ALA A 20 -15.04 4.83 -5.33
C ALA A 20 -14.26 3.62 -4.81
N GLU A 21 -13.07 3.37 -5.36
CA GLU A 21 -12.22 2.29 -4.90
C GLU A 21 -12.04 2.50 -3.40
N GLU A 22 -12.71 1.66 -2.61
CA GLU A 22 -12.55 1.67 -1.18
C GLU A 22 -11.09 1.29 -0.93
N PHE A 23 -10.33 2.22 -0.34
CA PHE A 23 -8.92 2.02 -0.09
C PHE A 23 -8.73 0.72 0.69
N ILE A 24 -8.03 -0.22 0.08
CA ILE A 24 -7.97 -1.59 0.61
C ILE A 24 -7.21 -1.62 1.96
N GLN A 25 -6.34 -0.64 2.23
CA GLN A 25 -5.82 -0.41 3.58
C GLN A 25 -6.82 0.43 4.39
N SER A 26 -7.28 -0.10 5.52
CA SER A 26 -8.13 0.67 6.42
C SER A 26 -7.42 1.93 6.91
N LYS A 27 -8.19 3.03 7.10
CA LYS A 27 -7.64 4.30 7.58
C LYS A 27 -6.91 4.12 8.92
N SER A 28 -7.46 3.34 9.84
CA SER A 28 -6.84 3.09 11.15
C SER A 28 -5.49 2.38 11.02
N SER A 29 -5.36 1.39 10.13
CA SER A 29 -4.10 0.69 9.88
C SER A 29 -3.05 1.63 9.27
N TYR A 30 -3.45 2.43 8.28
CA TYR A 30 -2.57 3.40 7.64
C TYR A 30 -2.11 4.49 8.63
N ASP A 31 -3.04 5.09 9.38
CA ASP A 31 -2.74 6.11 10.37
C ASP A 31 -1.77 5.58 11.43
N ALA A 32 -1.99 4.36 11.93
CA ALA A 32 -1.09 3.72 12.89
C ALA A 32 0.30 3.47 12.30
N ALA A 33 0.40 3.07 11.03
CA ALA A 33 1.67 2.88 10.34
C ALA A 33 2.45 4.19 10.19
N VAL A 34 1.78 5.28 9.79
CA VAL A 34 2.35 6.63 9.69
C VAL A 34 2.80 7.13 11.05
N GLN A 35 1.91 7.16 12.06
CA GLN A 35 2.24 7.64 13.40
C GLN A 35 3.40 6.86 14.02
N GLY A 36 3.39 5.52 13.91
CA GLY A 36 4.42 4.66 14.45
C GLY A 36 5.80 4.87 13.80
N SER A 37 5.84 5.16 12.51
CA SER A 37 7.10 5.19 11.75
C SER A 37 7.65 6.61 11.54
N PHE A 38 6.77 7.61 11.45
CA PHE A 38 7.16 9.00 11.17
C PHE A 38 7.48 9.73 12.48
N VAL A 39 6.66 9.55 13.51
CA VAL A 39 6.77 10.30 14.78
C VAL A 39 7.62 9.53 15.80
N ASN A 40 7.37 8.24 15.96
CA ASN A 40 7.98 7.46 17.05
C ASN A 40 9.32 6.78 16.68
N VAL A 41 9.73 6.82 15.40
CA VAL A 41 10.96 6.21 14.86
C VAL A 41 11.14 4.77 15.33
N THR A 42 10.67 3.82 14.53
CA THR A 42 10.81 2.39 14.81
C THR A 42 11.86 1.75 13.90
N THR A 43 12.60 0.78 14.45
CA THR A 43 13.46 -0.12 13.67
C THR A 43 12.65 -1.19 12.92
N SER A 44 11.36 -1.35 13.25
CA SER A 44 10.45 -2.33 12.66
C SER A 44 9.24 -1.64 12.00
N PRO A 45 9.46 -0.89 10.91
CA PRO A 45 8.43 -0.04 10.31
C PRO A 45 7.28 -0.86 9.73
N ALA A 46 6.07 -0.35 9.91
CA ALA A 46 4.87 -0.90 9.28
C ALA A 46 4.88 -0.63 7.77
N TYR A 47 4.21 -1.45 6.99
CA TYR A 47 3.99 -1.20 5.57
C TYR A 47 2.75 -0.32 5.36
N VAL A 48 2.81 0.49 4.30
CA VAL A 48 1.71 1.28 3.77
C VAL A 48 1.53 0.95 2.30
N LYS A 49 0.27 0.93 1.84
CA LYS A 49 -0.07 0.83 0.42
C LYS A 49 -0.39 2.22 -0.10
N ILE A 50 0.35 2.66 -1.12
CA ILE A 50 0.25 4.00 -1.69
C ILE A 50 0.17 3.95 -3.21
N ILE A 51 -0.32 5.04 -3.78
CA ILE A 51 -0.23 5.34 -5.20
C ILE A 51 0.87 6.39 -5.37
N VAL A 52 1.84 6.13 -6.24
CA VAL A 52 2.90 7.08 -6.57
C VAL A 52 2.72 7.52 -8.01
N VAL A 53 2.66 8.83 -8.23
CA VAL A 53 2.63 9.43 -9.56
C VAL A 53 3.95 10.15 -9.78
N ASN A 54 4.65 9.83 -10.86
CA ASN A 54 5.84 10.58 -11.25
C ASN A 54 5.43 11.96 -11.75
N ALA A 55 5.91 13.02 -11.10
CA ALA A 55 5.57 14.41 -11.44
C ALA A 55 6.02 14.81 -12.85
N THR A 56 7.01 14.12 -13.43
CA THR A 56 7.58 14.42 -14.76
C THR A 56 6.86 13.67 -15.86
N THR A 57 6.68 12.35 -15.71
CA THR A 57 6.11 11.50 -16.76
C THR A 57 4.60 11.34 -16.63
N GLY A 58 4.04 11.57 -15.45
CA GLY A 58 2.65 11.26 -15.13
C GLY A 58 2.39 9.78 -14.85
N ASP A 59 3.42 8.93 -14.90
CA ASP A 59 3.26 7.49 -14.69
C ASP A 59 2.81 7.20 -13.25
N GLU A 60 1.79 6.36 -13.15
CA GLU A 60 1.19 5.95 -11.89
C GLU A 60 1.54 4.50 -11.55
N LYS A 61 1.94 4.26 -10.31
CA LYS A 61 2.22 2.92 -9.80
C LYS A 61 1.67 2.73 -8.39
N VAL A 62 1.08 1.57 -8.15
CA VAL A 62 0.71 1.13 -6.80
C VAL A 62 1.94 0.48 -6.16
N LEU A 63 2.24 0.87 -4.93
CA LEU A 63 3.40 0.38 -4.19
C LEU A 63 3.00 0.06 -2.75
N CYS A 64 3.49 -1.08 -2.23
CA CYS A 64 3.54 -1.30 -0.80
C CYS A 64 4.99 -1.18 -0.33
N THR A 65 5.22 -0.22 0.56
CA THR A 65 6.54 0.13 1.07
C THR A 65 6.48 0.30 2.58
N THR A 66 7.61 0.16 3.26
CA THR A 66 7.65 0.52 4.67
C THR A 66 7.46 2.04 4.83
N ALA A 67 6.74 2.42 5.87
CA ALA A 67 6.33 3.80 6.13
C ALA A 67 7.52 4.76 6.24
N ASN A 68 8.67 4.32 6.73
CA ASN A 68 9.89 5.15 6.79
C ASN A 68 10.43 5.55 5.39
N PHE A 69 10.26 4.71 4.36
CA PHE A 69 10.67 5.09 2.99
C PHE A 69 9.72 6.14 2.40
N LEU A 70 8.42 6.04 2.66
CA LEU A 70 7.47 7.09 2.31
C LEU A 70 7.82 8.39 3.05
N ALA A 71 8.12 8.33 4.35
CA ALA A 71 8.53 9.51 5.11
C ALA A 71 9.75 10.19 4.48
N GLY A 72 10.81 9.42 4.16
CA GLY A 72 12.00 9.98 3.51
C GLY A 72 11.71 10.58 2.14
N ALA A 73 10.84 9.97 1.34
CA ALA A 73 10.41 10.53 0.06
C ALA A 73 9.69 11.88 0.24
N LEU A 74 8.81 11.98 1.25
CA LEU A 74 8.11 13.22 1.57
C LEU A 74 9.03 14.31 2.14
N HIS A 75 10.02 13.94 2.95
CA HIS A 75 11.06 14.89 3.39
C HIS A 75 11.79 15.49 2.18
N ILE A 76 12.18 14.67 1.21
CA ILE A 76 12.86 15.11 -0.02
C ILE A 76 11.94 15.98 -0.88
N GLN A 77 10.71 15.53 -1.12
CA GLN A 77 9.72 16.21 -1.97
C GLN A 77 9.43 17.63 -1.48
N HIS A 78 9.30 17.81 -0.16
CA HIS A 78 8.91 19.08 0.44
C HIS A 78 10.09 19.86 1.04
N ALA A 79 11.33 19.39 0.84
CA ALA A 79 12.54 19.97 1.42
C ALA A 79 12.44 20.19 2.94
N LEU A 80 11.84 19.24 3.66
CA LEU A 80 11.61 19.30 5.11
C LEU A 80 12.77 18.66 5.86
N SER A 81 13.18 19.25 6.98
CA SER A 81 14.21 18.70 7.86
C SER A 81 13.78 17.35 8.47
N TYR A 82 14.75 16.52 8.86
CA TYR A 82 14.50 15.24 9.53
C TYR A 82 14.33 15.37 11.07
N ASP A 83 14.25 16.60 11.57
CA ASP A 83 14.02 16.86 12.99
C ASP A 83 12.56 16.56 13.40
N LEU A 84 12.23 16.80 14.67
CA LEU A 84 10.88 16.54 15.18
C LEU A 84 9.81 17.38 14.45
N ASN A 85 10.11 18.61 14.07
CA ASN A 85 9.14 19.49 13.39
C ASN A 85 8.88 18.99 11.97
N GLY A 86 9.94 18.72 11.20
CA GLY A 86 9.77 18.22 9.85
C GLY A 86 9.10 16.84 9.81
N ARG A 87 9.38 15.96 10.79
CA ARG A 87 8.68 14.66 10.92
C ARG A 87 7.18 14.81 11.17
N LYS A 88 6.77 15.78 11.99
CA LYS A 88 5.35 16.09 12.21
C LYS A 88 4.70 16.59 10.92
N GLN A 89 5.35 17.51 10.21
CA GLN A 89 4.83 18.02 8.93
C GLN A 89 4.68 16.92 7.89
N VAL A 90 5.65 16.00 7.79
CA VAL A 90 5.57 14.84 6.89
C VAL A 90 4.44 13.88 7.29
N ALA A 91 4.22 13.67 8.59
CA ALA A 91 3.09 12.88 9.08
C ALA A 91 1.76 13.55 8.73
N ASP A 92 1.63 14.86 8.93
CA ASP A 92 0.43 15.62 8.61
C ASP A 92 0.11 15.56 7.10
N ILE A 93 1.13 15.67 6.23
CA ILE A 93 0.97 15.52 4.78
C ILE A 93 0.43 14.12 4.45
N ALA A 94 1.00 13.08 5.05
CA ALA A 94 0.60 11.70 4.78
C ALA A 94 -0.81 11.38 5.30
N LEU A 95 -1.20 11.88 6.48
CA LEU A 95 -2.48 11.61 7.14
C LEU A 95 -3.65 12.39 6.54
N ASN A 96 -3.37 13.60 6.03
CA ASN A 96 -4.40 14.42 5.38
C ASN A 96 -4.64 14.00 3.92
N ASN A 97 -3.77 13.17 3.34
CA ASN A 97 -3.96 12.61 2.02
C ASN A 97 -4.83 11.36 2.07
N ILE A 98 -6.16 11.55 2.06
CA ILE A 98 -7.15 10.47 2.14
C ILE A 98 -7.01 9.46 0.98
N GLN A 99 -6.45 9.89 -0.15
CA GLN A 99 -6.28 9.02 -1.31
C GLN A 99 -4.98 8.19 -1.27
N HIS A 100 -4.11 8.42 -0.28
CA HIS A 100 -2.75 7.86 -0.21
C HIS A 100 -2.00 7.96 -1.55
N LYS A 101 -2.28 9.02 -2.31
CA LYS A 101 -1.78 9.25 -3.67
C LYS A 101 -0.79 10.40 -3.68
N PHE A 102 0.47 10.11 -3.95
CA PHE A 102 1.57 11.05 -3.83
C PHE A 102 2.15 11.35 -5.21
N ILE A 103 2.08 12.62 -5.61
CA ILE A 103 2.78 13.11 -6.79
C ILE A 103 4.19 13.48 -6.35
N LEU A 104 5.18 12.72 -6.82
CA LEU A 104 6.57 12.81 -6.37
C LEU A 104 7.49 13.12 -7.55
N ASP A 105 8.49 13.96 -7.31
CA ASP A 105 9.59 14.15 -8.23
C ASP A 105 10.57 12.96 -8.23
N GLU A 106 11.48 12.94 -9.19
CA GLU A 106 12.42 11.83 -9.37
C GLU A 106 13.33 11.61 -8.15
N ARG A 107 13.69 12.68 -7.44
CA ARG A 107 14.57 12.60 -6.25
C ARG A 107 13.84 11.93 -5.10
N ALA A 108 12.57 12.27 -4.89
CA ALA A 108 11.73 11.65 -3.88
C ALA A 108 11.43 10.18 -4.22
N ILE A 109 11.21 9.86 -5.50
CA ILE A 109 10.97 8.49 -5.96
C ILE A 109 12.17 7.58 -5.71
N GLN A 110 13.41 8.07 -5.86
CA GLN A 110 14.62 7.30 -5.58
C GLN A 110 14.76 6.84 -4.12
N ASN A 111 14.03 7.47 -3.19
CA ASN A 111 13.99 7.03 -1.79
C ASN A 111 13.01 5.87 -1.55
N LEU A 112 12.14 5.57 -2.52
CA LEU A 112 11.24 4.43 -2.46
C LEU A 112 11.93 3.17 -2.99
N PRO A 113 11.64 1.99 -2.42
CA PRO A 113 12.13 0.74 -2.99
C PRO A 113 11.55 0.55 -4.39
N ALA A 114 12.23 -0.30 -5.18
CA ALA A 114 11.67 -0.75 -6.45
C ALA A 114 10.28 -1.36 -6.23
N ALA A 115 9.34 -1.02 -7.11
CA ALA A 115 8.03 -1.65 -7.09
C ALA A 115 8.18 -3.12 -7.43
N HIS A 116 7.35 -3.94 -6.79
CA HIS A 116 7.21 -5.33 -7.20
C HIS A 116 6.62 -5.39 -8.62
N THR A 117 6.95 -6.45 -9.35
CA THR A 117 6.34 -6.69 -10.66
C THR A 117 4.92 -7.25 -10.50
N LEU A 118 4.12 -7.18 -11.57
CA LEU A 118 2.79 -7.81 -11.59
C LEU A 118 2.88 -9.33 -11.41
N ASP A 119 3.93 -9.96 -11.95
CA ASP A 119 4.18 -11.39 -11.80
C ASP A 119 4.50 -11.75 -10.33
N GLU A 120 5.35 -10.97 -9.66
CA GLU A 120 5.66 -11.16 -8.24
C GLU A 120 4.40 -11.02 -7.36
N LEU A 121 3.56 -10.01 -7.63
CA LEU A 121 2.28 -9.85 -6.94
C LEU A 121 1.36 -11.05 -7.19
N HIS A 122 1.27 -11.52 -8.43
CA HIS A 122 0.43 -12.64 -8.81
C HIS A 122 0.89 -13.94 -8.14
N GLU A 123 2.20 -14.22 -8.11
CA GLU A 123 2.77 -15.38 -7.42
C GLU A 123 2.42 -15.39 -5.92
N VAL A 124 2.57 -14.25 -5.24
CA VAL A 124 2.18 -14.12 -3.82
C VAL A 124 0.69 -14.34 -3.65
N LYS A 125 -0.16 -13.76 -4.52
CA LYS A 125 -1.62 -13.96 -4.49
C LYS A 125 -1.98 -15.43 -4.64
N LEU A 126 -1.38 -16.14 -5.60
CA LEU A 126 -1.62 -17.57 -5.80
C LEU A 126 -1.17 -18.39 -4.58
N LYS A 127 -0.03 -18.05 -3.98
CA LYS A 127 0.47 -18.76 -2.80
C LYS A 127 -0.36 -18.53 -1.55
N PHE A 128 -0.88 -17.31 -1.35
CA PHE A 128 -1.62 -16.92 -0.15
C PHE A 128 -3.14 -17.09 -0.28
N SER A 129 -3.69 -17.21 -1.49
CA SER A 129 -5.13 -17.40 -1.70
C SER A 129 -5.74 -18.61 -0.99
N PRO A 130 -5.08 -19.79 -0.85
CA PRO A 130 -5.69 -20.92 -0.13
C PRO A 130 -5.62 -20.78 1.40
N LEU A 131 -4.89 -19.78 1.92
CA LEU A 131 -4.66 -19.63 3.36
C LEU A 131 -5.70 -18.69 3.99
N THR A 132 -6.12 -19.01 5.22
CA THR A 132 -6.92 -18.07 6.03
C THR A 132 -6.05 -16.95 6.61
N ASN A 133 -6.68 -15.89 7.11
CA ASN A 133 -5.92 -14.81 7.75
C ASN A 133 -5.19 -15.32 9.01
N GLU A 134 -5.78 -16.23 9.77
CA GLU A 134 -5.17 -16.86 10.95
C GLU A 134 -3.95 -17.70 10.57
N GLU A 135 -3.99 -18.42 9.44
CA GLU A 135 -2.86 -19.17 8.92
C GLU A 135 -1.74 -18.26 8.45
N LEU A 136 -2.07 -17.14 7.80
CA LEU A 136 -1.10 -16.11 7.41
C LEU A 136 -0.42 -15.49 8.64
N ILE A 137 -1.21 -15.09 9.65
CA ILE A 137 -0.70 -14.53 10.92
C ILE A 137 0.23 -15.52 11.62
N ARG A 138 -0.17 -16.80 11.70
CA ARG A 138 0.65 -17.85 12.31
C ARG A 138 1.93 -18.12 11.49
N GLY A 139 1.80 -18.15 10.17
CA GLY A 139 2.89 -18.49 9.25
C GLY A 139 3.90 -17.37 9.06
N LEU A 140 3.52 -16.10 9.26
CA LEU A 140 4.38 -14.92 9.17
C LEU A 140 4.60 -14.25 10.53
N ARG A 141 4.62 -15.04 11.61
CA ARG A 141 5.02 -14.56 12.92
C ARG A 141 6.55 -14.41 13.00
N PRO A 142 7.09 -13.54 13.88
CA PRO A 142 8.53 -13.28 13.95
C PRO A 142 9.41 -14.50 14.28
N ILE A 143 8.90 -15.44 15.08
CA ILE A 143 9.65 -16.61 15.53
C ILE A 143 8.92 -17.89 15.10
N GLY A 144 9.60 -18.73 14.30
CA GLY A 144 9.05 -20.00 13.83
C GLY A 144 7.84 -19.84 12.90
N GLY A 145 7.85 -18.79 12.07
CA GLY A 145 6.90 -18.60 10.97
C GLY A 145 7.40 -19.29 9.71
N GLU A 146 6.74 -20.37 9.31
CA GLU A 146 7.19 -21.19 8.16
C GLU A 146 6.99 -20.50 6.80
N LEU A 147 6.11 -19.49 6.70
CA LEU A 147 5.86 -18.80 5.43
C LEU A 147 6.99 -17.84 5.04
N HIS A 148 7.93 -17.53 5.95
CA HIS A 148 9.12 -16.74 5.62
C HIS A 148 10.01 -17.41 4.56
N TYR A 149 9.91 -18.74 4.41
CA TYR A 149 10.67 -19.51 3.44
C TYR A 149 9.95 -19.68 2.10
N ALA A 150 8.68 -19.29 2.00
CA ALA A 150 7.91 -19.39 0.75
C ALA A 150 8.44 -18.44 -0.33
N PHE A 151 9.01 -17.29 0.09
CA PHE A 151 9.59 -16.27 -0.77
C PHE A 151 10.91 -15.77 -0.17
N PRO A 152 12.03 -16.50 -0.35
CA PRO A 152 13.30 -16.17 0.31
C PRO A 152 13.94 -14.89 -0.24
N ASP A 153 13.58 -14.47 -1.44
CA ASP A 153 14.11 -13.26 -2.07
C ASP A 153 13.41 -12.00 -1.53
N ARG A 154 14.22 -11.00 -1.17
CA ARG A 154 13.78 -9.71 -0.64
C ARG A 154 12.89 -8.94 -1.62
N ARG A 155 13.00 -9.18 -2.92
CA ARG A 155 12.16 -8.53 -3.95
C ARG A 155 10.66 -8.74 -3.71
N TYR A 156 10.26 -9.89 -3.13
CA TYR A 156 8.85 -10.19 -2.86
C TYR A 156 8.26 -9.42 -1.67
N ARG A 157 9.07 -8.73 -0.85
CA ARG A 157 8.57 -8.08 0.37
C ARG A 157 7.45 -7.07 0.09
N GLY A 158 7.60 -6.27 -0.96
CA GLY A 158 6.56 -5.34 -1.40
C GLY A 158 5.27 -6.05 -1.84
N ALA A 159 5.40 -7.12 -2.63
CA ALA A 159 4.26 -7.93 -3.06
C ALA A 159 3.55 -8.62 -1.88
N ILE A 160 4.31 -9.24 -0.97
CA ILE A 160 3.80 -9.84 0.28
C ILE A 160 3.02 -8.81 1.08
N ALA A 161 3.62 -7.64 1.35
CA ALA A 161 2.95 -6.59 2.09
C ALA A 161 1.66 -6.12 1.40
N CYS A 162 1.65 -5.99 0.06
CA CYS A 162 0.45 -5.64 -0.68
C CYS A 162 -0.66 -6.67 -0.53
N VAL A 163 -0.37 -7.96 -0.68
CA VAL A 163 -1.40 -9.01 -0.54
C VAL A 163 -1.94 -9.05 0.88
N LEU A 164 -1.10 -8.85 1.90
CA LEU A 164 -1.54 -8.82 3.29
C LEU A 164 -2.43 -7.61 3.59
N ILE A 165 -2.02 -6.41 3.15
CA ILE A 165 -2.83 -5.20 3.27
C ILE A 165 -4.16 -5.37 2.52
N GLU A 166 -4.13 -5.98 1.34
CA GLU A 166 -5.35 -6.27 0.56
C GLU A 166 -6.35 -7.18 1.27
N ARG A 167 -5.86 -7.96 2.25
CA ARG A 167 -6.67 -8.85 3.08
C ARG A 167 -7.05 -8.23 4.43
N GLY A 168 -6.83 -6.92 4.60
CA GLY A 168 -7.11 -6.18 5.82
C GLY A 168 -6.10 -6.39 6.95
N LEU A 169 -4.93 -6.97 6.67
CA LEU A 169 -3.90 -7.21 7.66
C LEU A 169 -2.90 -6.04 7.74
N SER A 170 -2.20 -5.93 8.86
CA SER A 170 -1.23 -4.85 9.12
C SER A 170 0.22 -5.38 9.17
N PRO A 171 0.87 -5.58 8.01
CA PRO A 171 2.23 -6.09 7.97
C PRO A 171 3.28 -5.05 8.40
N TYR A 172 4.41 -5.53 8.92
CA TYR A 172 5.57 -4.73 9.25
C TYR A 172 6.87 -5.47 8.92
N GLN A 173 7.95 -4.73 8.77
CA GLN A 173 9.27 -5.29 8.53
C GLN A 173 9.98 -5.55 9.85
N ALA A 174 10.51 -6.76 10.08
CA ALA A 174 11.39 -7.03 11.21
C ALA A 174 12.73 -6.30 11.05
N ASP A 175 13.25 -5.78 12.16
CA ASP A 175 14.50 -5.02 12.22
C ASP A 175 15.74 -5.83 11.83
N ILE A 176 15.89 -7.05 12.37
CA ILE A 176 17.09 -7.87 12.18
C ILE A 176 17.03 -8.65 10.85
N THR A 177 15.91 -9.30 10.57
CA THR A 177 15.79 -10.19 9.41
C THR A 177 15.32 -9.46 8.15
N GLY A 178 14.65 -8.31 8.31
CA GLY A 178 13.93 -7.64 7.24
C GLY A 178 12.72 -8.43 6.72
N GLN A 179 12.33 -9.52 7.37
CA GLN A 179 11.16 -10.31 6.96
C GLN A 179 9.87 -9.52 7.16
N VAL A 180 8.86 -9.84 6.34
CA VAL A 180 7.51 -9.28 6.51
C VAL A 180 6.78 -10.12 7.54
N ASN A 181 6.45 -9.52 8.68
CA ASN A 181 5.63 -10.12 9.72
C ASN A 181 4.26 -9.44 9.78
N ILE A 182 3.31 -10.06 10.47
CA ILE A 182 2.01 -9.47 10.77
C ILE A 182 1.92 -9.18 12.26
N ARG A 183 1.44 -7.98 12.64
CA ARG A 183 1.09 -7.72 14.05
C ARG A 183 -0.19 -8.48 14.36
N ALA A 184 -0.16 -9.31 15.40
CA ALA A 184 -1.39 -9.76 16.04
C ALA A 184 -1.93 -8.54 16.81
N ASP A 185 -3.02 -7.99 16.32
CA ASP A 185 -3.80 -6.95 17.00
C ASP A 185 -4.59 -7.52 18.19
#